data_AF-A0A1D3TNL7-F1
#
_entry.id   AF-A0A1D3TNL7-F1
#
_cell.length_a   1.000
_cell.length_b   1.000
_cell.length_c   1.000
_cell.angle_alpha   90.00
_cell.angle_beta   90.00
_cell.angle_gamma   90.00
#
_symmetry.space_group_name_H-M   'P 1'
#
loop_
_entity.id
_entity.type
_entity.pdbx_description
1 polymer ?
#
loop_
_entity_poly.entity_id
_entity_poly.type
_entity_poly.pdbx_seq_one_letter_code
_entity_poly.pdbx_strand_id
1 'polypeptide(L)'
;MFCAKCGTELEEGKLFCPNCGRGVQIVPDYNPMEEVYKKKVAETVGIMTDETKTEKPAAADVHTGGRKTTAKKGREEFSQIAVFVLLIFAGIAVWIVIASVRKGVETENSYQYNLAKAQEHAEGGRYDMAIRYAVKASGLLKSSEDTAAYAEAMEFCGWLYHQNGDMKNAVLSYKYAINADSGCTKACYQLIDIYETEKDYESLSKMAASAEDPEVKEILEKYEAVVPVFSMEEGLYQEPVELTMAAGRGEKIYYTLDGTVPGETSPRYEAAISLPEGTTIVRAVLQNSFGIVGGETAKTYTVAIPSPESPDVVPVSGIYGPGTLIEIEVPEGCRAYYTLDGSEPTAASAEYEGPIPIPEGNHIFSAILVNKYEKISMVAKRSYVRRP
;
A
#
# COMPACT_ATOMS: atom_id res chain seq x y z
N MET A 1 27.44 -13.32 24.97
CA MET A 1 27.89 -14.51 25.77
C MET A 1 29.42 -14.54 25.82
N PHE A 2 30.09 -15.20 26.79
CA PHE A 2 31.58 -15.22 26.83
C PHE A 2 32.15 -16.60 26.50
N CYS A 3 33.30 -16.65 25.81
CA CYS A 3 33.96 -17.90 25.47
C CYS A 3 34.52 -18.60 26.73
N ALA A 4 34.04 -19.81 27.02
CA ALA A 4 34.46 -20.59 28.18
C ALA A 4 35.97 -20.96 28.20
N LYS A 5 36.69 -20.82 27.08
CA LYS A 5 38.14 -21.13 26.99
C LYS A 5 39.04 -19.91 27.15
N CYS A 6 38.68 -18.75 26.61
CA CYS A 6 39.56 -17.58 26.56
C CYS A 6 38.94 -16.28 27.10
N GLY A 7 37.69 -16.33 27.55
CA GLY A 7 37.00 -15.18 28.15
C GLY A 7 36.59 -14.07 27.19
N THR A 8 36.88 -14.21 25.89
CA THR A 8 36.46 -13.22 24.89
C THR A 8 34.95 -13.17 24.75
N GLU A 9 34.38 -11.97 24.70
CA GLU A 9 32.97 -11.73 24.44
C GLU A 9 32.60 -12.20 23.03
N LEU A 10 31.47 -12.88 22.92
CA LEU A 10 30.94 -13.49 21.71
C LEU A 10 29.64 -12.79 21.33
N GLU A 11 29.62 -12.25 20.11
CA GLU A 11 28.44 -11.72 19.44
C GLU A 11 27.43 -12.85 19.19
N GLU A 12 26.13 -12.52 19.30
CA GLU A 12 25.04 -13.48 19.06
C GLU A 12 25.10 -14.05 17.65
N GLY A 13 24.88 -15.37 17.53
CA GLY A 13 24.88 -16.09 16.24
C GLY A 13 26.25 -16.65 15.79
N LYS A 14 27.35 -16.41 16.51
CA LYS A 14 28.67 -16.98 16.13
C LYS A 14 28.90 -18.38 16.71
N LEU A 15 29.08 -19.35 15.80
CA LEU A 15 29.31 -20.76 16.12
C LEU A 15 30.72 -21.06 16.67
N PHE A 16 31.68 -20.15 16.47
CA PHE A 16 33.08 -20.32 16.90
C PHE A 16 33.62 -19.02 17.52
N CYS A 17 34.42 -19.16 18.57
CA CYS A 17 35.08 -18.01 19.18
C CYS A 17 36.14 -17.42 18.23
N PRO A 18 36.09 -16.11 17.90
CA PRO A 18 36.99 -15.49 16.93
C PRO A 18 38.45 -15.42 17.41
N ASN A 19 38.68 -15.49 18.72
CA ASN A 19 40.00 -15.39 19.30
C ASN A 19 40.71 -16.76 19.47
N CYS A 20 39.98 -17.80 19.86
CA CYS A 20 40.59 -19.11 20.18
C CYS A 20 40.12 -20.28 19.33
N GLY A 21 39.17 -20.05 18.40
CA GLY A 21 38.65 -21.04 17.45
C GLY A 21 37.77 -22.14 18.05
N ARG A 22 37.41 -22.07 19.33
CA ARG A 22 36.58 -23.11 19.98
C ARG A 22 35.10 -22.92 19.65
N GLY A 23 34.43 -24.02 19.28
CA GLY A 23 32.99 -24.06 19.01
C GLY A 23 32.17 -23.70 20.25
N VAL A 24 31.15 -22.88 20.05
CA VAL A 24 30.22 -22.41 21.08
C VAL A 24 29.12 -23.46 21.23
N GLN A 25 28.97 -24.03 22.42
CA GLN A 25 27.99 -25.08 22.68
C GLN A 25 26.64 -24.43 23.04
N ILE A 26 25.71 -24.39 22.09
CA ILE A 26 24.35 -23.87 22.29
C ILE A 26 23.51 -25.01 22.88
N VAL A 27 22.90 -24.77 24.04
CA VAL A 27 21.85 -25.66 24.57
C VAL A 27 20.55 -25.21 23.90
N PRO A 28 19.83 -26.09 23.18
CA PRO A 28 18.59 -25.70 22.53
C PRO A 28 17.56 -25.20 23.53
N ASP A 29 16.93 -24.06 23.23
CA ASP A 29 15.82 -23.52 24.02
C ASP A 29 14.62 -24.48 23.99
N TYR A 30 14.07 -24.70 25.17
CA TYR A 30 12.94 -25.58 25.44
C TYR A 30 11.71 -25.15 24.62
N ASN A 31 11.31 -25.96 23.64
CA ASN A 31 10.13 -25.73 22.81
C ASN A 31 8.96 -26.66 23.26
N PRO A 32 7.90 -26.13 23.89
CA PRO A 32 6.76 -26.91 24.38
C PRO A 32 5.92 -27.59 23.26
N MET A 33 6.20 -27.32 21.98
CA MET A 33 5.53 -27.96 20.84
C MET A 33 6.02 -29.40 20.55
N GLU A 34 7.18 -29.80 21.07
CA GLU A 34 7.75 -31.12 20.81
C GLU A 34 7.02 -32.25 21.56
N GLU A 35 6.46 -31.97 22.74
CA GLU A 35 5.64 -32.94 23.49
C GLU A 35 4.29 -33.21 22.82
N VAL A 36 3.69 -32.18 22.21
CA VAL A 36 2.44 -32.30 21.44
C VAL A 36 2.67 -33.18 20.19
N TYR A 37 3.84 -33.05 19.56
CA TYR A 37 4.23 -33.85 18.40
C TYR A 37 4.46 -35.33 18.78
N LYS A 38 5.16 -35.60 19.89
CA LYS A 38 5.39 -36.98 20.38
C LYS A 38 4.09 -37.69 20.78
N LYS A 39 3.10 -36.96 21.32
CA LYS A 39 1.81 -37.53 21.74
C LYS A 39 0.95 -37.99 20.55
N LYS A 40 0.93 -37.23 19.45
CA LYS A 40 0.23 -37.60 18.21
C LYS A 40 0.86 -38.78 17.45
N VAL A 41 2.18 -38.91 17.52
CA VAL A 41 2.91 -40.05 16.91
C VAL A 41 2.70 -41.34 17.71
N ALA A 42 2.56 -41.27 19.03
CA ALA A 42 2.28 -42.45 19.87
C ALA A 42 0.86 -43.01 19.66
N GLU A 43 -0.16 -42.17 19.47
CA GLU A 43 -1.54 -42.61 19.16
C GLU A 43 -1.66 -43.29 17.80
N THR A 44 -0.87 -42.86 16.81
CA THR A 44 -0.89 -43.44 15.46
C THR A 44 -0.16 -44.77 15.35
N VAL A 45 0.80 -45.06 16.24
CA VAL A 45 1.53 -46.35 16.28
C VAL A 45 0.78 -47.42 17.09
N GLY A 46 -0.08 -47.03 18.03
CA GLY A 46 -0.85 -47.95 18.88
C GLY A 46 -1.98 -48.73 18.20
N ILE A 47 -2.33 -48.41 16.95
CA ILE A 47 -3.47 -49.02 16.22
C ILE A 47 -3.04 -50.22 15.34
N MET A 48 -1.73 -50.48 15.18
CA MET A 48 -1.23 -51.53 14.27
C MET A 48 -0.72 -52.82 14.94
N THR A 49 -0.93 -53.01 16.25
CA THR A 49 -0.47 -54.23 16.94
C THR A 49 -1.58 -54.88 17.78
N ASP A 50 -2.61 -55.41 17.14
CA ASP A 50 -3.31 -56.58 17.66
C ASP A 50 -3.85 -57.42 16.49
N GLU A 51 -4.00 -58.72 16.70
CA GLU A 51 -4.32 -59.78 15.72
C GLU A 51 -3.13 -60.40 14.94
N THR A 52 -2.41 -61.30 15.62
CA THR A 52 -2.45 -62.76 15.34
C THR A 52 -1.48 -63.53 16.25
N LYS A 53 -1.99 -64.03 17.39
CA LYS A 53 -1.59 -65.34 17.97
C LYS A 53 -2.33 -66.41 17.15
N THR A 54 -1.87 -67.62 16.84
CA THR A 54 -1.17 -68.73 17.54
C THR A 54 -0.77 -69.71 16.39
N GLU A 55 0.16 -70.67 16.43
CA GLU A 55 0.74 -71.52 17.47
C GLU A 55 1.99 -72.23 16.88
N LYS A 56 2.99 -72.52 17.71
CA LYS A 56 4.12 -73.45 17.44
C LYS A 56 3.74 -74.87 17.90
N PRO A 57 4.45 -75.90 17.44
CA PRO A 57 5.36 -76.61 18.36
C PRO A 57 6.74 -76.84 17.72
N ALA A 58 7.84 -76.47 18.39
CA ALA A 58 8.57 -77.19 19.45
C ALA A 58 9.56 -78.23 18.89
N ALA A 59 10.80 -78.13 19.38
CA ALA A 59 12.01 -78.71 18.81
C ALA A 59 12.31 -80.14 19.33
N ALA A 60 13.07 -80.85 18.48
CA ALA A 60 14.09 -81.88 18.75
C ALA A 60 13.76 -83.09 19.65
N ASP A 61 13.87 -84.28 19.06
CA ASP A 61 14.77 -85.36 19.54
C ASP A 61 14.78 -86.53 18.53
N VAL A 62 15.93 -86.88 17.97
CA VAL A 62 16.19 -88.23 17.42
C VAL A 62 17.63 -88.61 17.70
N HIS A 63 17.79 -89.64 18.54
CA HIS A 63 19.01 -90.43 18.61
C HIS A 63 18.71 -91.86 18.17
N THR A 64 19.63 -92.38 17.36
CA THR A 64 19.99 -93.80 17.13
C THR A 64 19.12 -94.66 16.21
N GLY A 65 19.82 -95.40 15.33
CA GLY A 65 19.46 -96.80 15.08
C GLY A 65 19.10 -97.21 13.65
N GLY A 66 20.09 -97.29 12.77
CA GLY A 66 20.34 -98.51 11.98
C GLY A 66 19.38 -98.96 10.86
N ARG A 67 20.00 -99.10 9.68
CA ARG A 67 20.03 -100.30 8.81
C ARG A 67 19.28 -100.24 7.46
N LYS A 68 20.11 -99.99 6.43
CA LYS A 68 20.29 -100.70 5.14
C LYS A 68 19.22 -100.65 4.03
N THR A 69 19.77 -100.40 2.82
CA THR A 69 19.37 -100.87 1.46
C THR A 69 18.10 -100.27 0.88
N THR A 70 17.99 -99.84 -0.39
CA THR A 70 18.74 -100.15 -1.63
C THR A 70 18.40 -99.08 -2.67
N ALA A 71 19.32 -98.83 -3.60
CA ALA A 71 19.12 -97.94 -4.74
C ALA A 71 17.96 -98.38 -5.66
N LYS A 72 17.24 -97.41 -6.24
CA LYS A 72 16.79 -97.48 -7.64
C LYS A 72 16.43 -96.11 -8.23
N LYS A 73 16.96 -95.90 -9.43
CA LYS A 73 16.76 -94.76 -10.35
C LYS A 73 15.29 -94.50 -10.67
N GLY A 74 14.93 -93.22 -10.79
CA GLY A 74 13.75 -92.72 -11.48
C GLY A 74 13.97 -91.25 -11.82
N ARG A 75 14.58 -91.01 -12.98
CA ARG A 75 14.82 -89.69 -13.60
C ARG A 75 13.55 -89.33 -14.38
N GLU A 76 13.26 -88.05 -14.48
CA GLU A 76 12.14 -87.40 -15.21
C GLU A 76 10.93 -87.06 -14.33
N GLU A 77 10.94 -85.84 -13.75
CA GLU A 77 9.81 -84.98 -13.31
C GLU A 77 10.34 -83.76 -12.51
N PHE A 78 11.59 -83.79 -12.04
CA PHE A 78 12.22 -82.67 -11.30
C PHE A 78 12.61 -81.46 -12.16
N SER A 79 12.59 -81.57 -13.49
CA SER A 79 13.01 -80.49 -14.39
C SER A 79 11.93 -79.42 -14.59
N GLN A 80 10.64 -79.79 -14.56
CA GLN A 80 9.56 -78.81 -14.73
C GLN A 80 9.29 -78.04 -13.43
N ILE A 81 9.34 -78.71 -12.28
CA ILE A 81 9.17 -78.09 -10.96
C ILE A 81 10.30 -77.09 -10.68
N ALA A 82 11.56 -77.43 -11.00
CA ALA A 82 12.69 -76.51 -10.84
C ALA A 82 12.56 -75.25 -11.72
N VAL A 83 12.02 -75.38 -12.93
CA VAL A 83 11.77 -74.24 -13.83
C VAL A 83 10.63 -73.37 -13.31
N PHE A 84 9.54 -73.96 -12.81
CA PHE A 84 8.44 -73.21 -12.19
C PHE A 84 8.89 -72.45 -10.93
N VAL A 85 9.71 -73.06 -10.08
CA VAL A 85 10.27 -72.39 -8.89
C VAL A 85 11.19 -71.24 -9.30
N LEU A 86 12.06 -71.41 -10.30
CA LEU A 86 12.89 -70.33 -10.83
C LEU A 86 12.07 -69.17 -11.44
N LEU A 87 10.97 -69.47 -12.14
CA LEU A 87 10.09 -68.44 -12.69
C LEU A 87 9.34 -67.68 -11.59
N ILE A 88 8.96 -68.33 -10.49
CA ILE A 88 8.36 -67.67 -9.32
C ILE A 88 9.38 -66.74 -8.64
N PHE A 89 10.61 -67.22 -8.41
CA PHE A 89 11.66 -66.36 -7.84
C PHE A 89 12.02 -65.17 -8.74
N ALA A 90 12.09 -65.39 -10.07
CA ALA A 90 12.29 -64.31 -11.02
C ALA A 90 11.11 -63.31 -11.02
N GLY A 91 9.87 -63.81 -10.95
CA GLY A 91 8.68 -62.97 -10.83
C GLY A 91 8.65 -62.15 -9.53
N ILE A 92 9.05 -62.74 -8.40
CA ILE A 92 9.17 -62.05 -7.10
C ILE A 92 10.28 -61.00 -7.16
N ALA A 93 11.44 -61.31 -7.77
CA ALA A 93 12.52 -60.35 -7.92
C ALA A 93 12.10 -59.15 -8.80
N VAL A 94 11.40 -59.41 -9.92
CA VAL A 94 10.82 -58.36 -10.77
C VAL A 94 9.78 -57.55 -10.00
N TRP A 95 8.93 -58.19 -9.20
CA TRP A 95 7.95 -57.50 -8.36
C TRP A 95 8.61 -56.61 -7.29
N ILE A 96 9.68 -57.07 -6.65
CA ILE A 96 10.47 -56.28 -5.69
C ILE A 96 11.12 -55.07 -6.37
N VAL A 97 11.65 -55.24 -7.59
CA VAL A 97 12.19 -54.13 -8.38
C VAL A 97 11.07 -53.13 -8.75
N ILE A 98 9.90 -53.62 -9.17
CA ILE A 98 8.75 -52.75 -9.47
C ILE A 98 8.25 -52.02 -8.22
N ALA A 99 8.19 -52.69 -7.06
CA ALA A 99 7.75 -52.12 -5.80
C ALA A 99 8.74 -51.08 -5.26
N SER A 100 10.05 -51.32 -5.39
CA SER A 100 11.09 -50.36 -5.01
C SER A 100 11.12 -49.15 -5.93
N VAL A 101 10.94 -49.34 -7.24
CA VAL A 101 10.75 -48.24 -8.20
C VAL A 101 9.46 -47.45 -7.90
N ARG A 102 8.33 -48.12 -7.63
CA ARG A 102 7.07 -47.46 -7.23
C ARG A 102 7.24 -46.61 -5.97
N LYS A 103 7.88 -47.16 -4.92
CA LYS A 103 8.13 -46.43 -3.67
C LYS A 103 9.10 -45.25 -3.86
N GLY A 104 10.08 -45.37 -4.75
CA GLY A 104 10.96 -44.26 -5.16
C GLY A 104 10.21 -43.17 -5.93
N VAL A 105 9.30 -43.54 -6.82
CA VAL A 105 8.46 -42.60 -7.59
C VAL A 105 7.42 -41.91 -6.71
N GLU A 106 6.82 -42.62 -5.75
CA GLU A 106 5.89 -42.04 -4.77
C GLU A 106 6.60 -41.05 -3.81
N THR A 107 7.87 -41.29 -3.49
CA THR A 107 8.65 -40.35 -2.68
C THR A 107 9.08 -39.11 -3.47
N GLU A 108 9.53 -39.26 -4.72
CA GLU A 108 9.91 -38.12 -5.58
C GLU A 108 8.75 -37.23 -6.02
N ASN A 109 7.51 -37.72 -5.99
CA ASN A 109 6.29 -36.94 -6.28
C ASN A 109 5.55 -36.49 -5.01
N SER A 110 6.17 -36.60 -3.84
CA SER A 110 5.64 -36.05 -2.60
C SER A 110 6.04 -34.58 -2.43
N TYR A 111 5.07 -33.73 -2.09
CA TYR A 111 5.33 -32.33 -1.73
C TYR A 111 6.41 -32.20 -0.65
N GLN A 112 6.24 -32.93 0.45
CA GLN A 112 7.15 -32.90 1.61
C GLN A 112 8.59 -33.29 1.26
N TYR A 113 8.74 -34.31 0.41
CA TYR A 113 10.06 -34.74 -0.05
C TYR A 113 10.77 -33.65 -0.86
N ASN A 114 10.07 -33.07 -1.84
CA ASN A 114 10.63 -32.05 -2.70
C ASN A 114 10.94 -30.77 -1.91
N LEU A 115 10.10 -30.39 -0.95
CA LEU A 115 10.36 -29.25 -0.07
C LEU A 115 11.61 -29.46 0.79
N ALA A 116 11.76 -30.63 1.43
CA ALA A 116 12.94 -30.95 2.24
C ALA A 116 14.22 -30.95 1.41
N LYS A 117 14.18 -31.48 0.17
CA LYS A 117 15.33 -31.43 -0.75
C LYS A 117 15.68 -30.02 -1.17
N ALA A 118 14.67 -29.18 -1.42
CA ALA A 118 14.90 -27.79 -1.75
C ALA A 118 15.61 -27.05 -0.60
N GLN A 119 15.18 -27.28 0.65
CA GLN A 119 15.81 -26.72 1.85
C GLN A 119 17.27 -27.18 2.02
N GLU A 120 17.55 -28.48 1.89
CA GLU A 120 18.92 -29.03 1.97
C GLU A 120 19.86 -28.39 0.93
N HIS A 121 19.37 -28.19 -0.29
CA HIS A 121 20.15 -27.53 -1.33
C HIS A 121 20.35 -26.03 -1.05
N ALA A 122 19.34 -25.36 -0.50
CA ALA A 122 19.39 -23.95 -0.13
C ALA A 122 20.39 -23.68 1.01
N GLU A 123 20.39 -24.52 2.06
CA GLU A 123 21.37 -24.46 3.16
C GLU A 123 22.81 -24.65 2.65
N GLY A 124 22.97 -25.48 1.61
CA GLY A 124 24.25 -25.64 0.92
C GLY A 124 24.60 -24.53 -0.09
N GLY A 125 23.81 -23.46 -0.18
CA GLY A 125 24.01 -22.34 -1.13
C GLY A 125 23.79 -22.72 -2.61
N ARG A 126 23.23 -23.90 -2.90
CA ARG A 126 23.00 -24.41 -4.26
C ARG A 126 21.62 -24.00 -4.75
N TYR A 127 21.39 -22.70 -4.92
CA TYR A 127 20.07 -22.14 -5.23
C TYR A 127 19.45 -22.69 -6.52
N ASP A 128 20.23 -22.90 -7.60
CA ASP A 128 19.71 -23.51 -8.84
C ASP A 128 19.11 -24.92 -8.63
N MET A 129 19.69 -25.72 -7.71
CA MET A 129 19.15 -27.03 -7.36
C MET A 129 17.94 -26.90 -6.46
N ALA A 130 18.00 -25.99 -5.48
CA ALA A 130 16.90 -25.73 -4.57
C ALA A 130 15.64 -25.28 -5.33
N ILE A 131 15.77 -24.35 -6.28
CA ILE A 131 14.68 -23.84 -7.12
C ILE A 131 14.00 -24.97 -7.87
N ARG A 132 14.75 -25.90 -8.47
CA ARG A 132 14.18 -27.05 -9.21
C ARG A 132 13.27 -27.89 -8.34
N TYR A 133 13.70 -28.20 -7.11
CA TYR A 133 12.89 -28.97 -6.16
C TYR A 133 11.71 -28.15 -5.62
N ALA A 134 11.90 -26.86 -5.32
CA ALA A 134 10.84 -25.99 -4.80
C ALA A 134 9.72 -25.78 -5.82
N VAL A 135 10.05 -25.51 -7.09
CA VAL A 135 9.07 -25.38 -8.19
C VAL A 135 8.34 -26.71 -8.42
N LYS A 136 9.03 -27.85 -8.30
CA LYS A 136 8.38 -29.15 -8.37
C LYS A 136 7.40 -29.34 -7.20
N ALA A 137 7.78 -28.95 -5.98
CA ALA A 137 6.93 -29.01 -4.81
C ALA A 137 5.66 -28.14 -4.97
N SER A 138 5.80 -26.87 -5.38
CA SER A 138 4.66 -25.97 -5.59
C SER A 138 3.76 -26.43 -6.75
N GLY A 139 4.34 -26.99 -7.82
CA GLY A 139 3.60 -27.56 -8.94
C GLY A 139 2.65 -28.70 -8.54
N LEU A 140 2.99 -29.48 -7.51
CA LEU A 140 2.13 -30.55 -6.96
C LEU A 140 0.92 -30.00 -6.20
N LEU A 141 0.99 -28.77 -5.71
CA LEU A 141 -0.07 -28.10 -4.94
C LEU A 141 -0.96 -27.20 -5.80
N LYS A 142 -0.60 -26.93 -7.05
CA LYS A 142 -1.29 -25.95 -7.91
C LYS A 142 -2.79 -26.23 -8.13
N SER A 143 -3.18 -27.50 -8.13
CA SER A 143 -4.58 -27.93 -8.24
C SER A 143 -5.14 -28.48 -6.93
N SER A 144 -4.43 -28.29 -5.82
CA SER A 144 -4.88 -28.73 -4.50
C SER A 144 -5.82 -27.69 -3.88
N GLU A 145 -6.68 -28.13 -2.96
CA GLU A 145 -7.54 -27.23 -2.18
C GLU A 145 -6.74 -26.49 -1.09
N ASP A 146 -5.50 -26.89 -0.83
CA ASP A 146 -4.63 -26.33 0.19
C ASP A 146 -3.84 -25.12 -0.36
N THR A 147 -4.55 -24.00 -0.51
CA THR A 147 -3.97 -22.76 -1.03
C THR A 147 -2.92 -22.16 -0.11
N ALA A 148 -2.99 -22.41 1.20
CA ALA A 148 -2.01 -21.96 2.17
C ALA A 148 -0.65 -22.66 1.98
N ALA A 149 -0.65 -23.98 1.84
CA ALA A 149 0.59 -24.71 1.53
C ALA A 149 1.18 -24.30 0.17
N TYR A 150 0.33 -24.02 -0.83
CA TYR A 150 0.80 -23.49 -2.11
C TYR A 150 1.43 -22.10 -1.95
N ALA A 151 0.81 -21.22 -1.15
CA ALA A 151 1.34 -19.89 -0.88
C ALA A 151 2.71 -19.96 -0.19
N GLU A 152 2.88 -20.79 0.83
CA GLU A 152 4.17 -21.02 1.50
C GLU A 152 5.24 -21.55 0.52
N ALA A 153 4.88 -22.51 -0.33
CA ALA A 153 5.80 -23.06 -1.32
C ALA A 153 6.24 -21.98 -2.35
N MET A 154 5.32 -21.11 -2.76
CA MET A 154 5.60 -20.00 -3.67
C MET A 154 6.40 -18.87 -3.02
N GLU A 155 6.18 -18.59 -1.73
CA GLU A 155 7.01 -17.66 -0.95
C GLU A 155 8.46 -18.16 -0.89
N PHE A 156 8.65 -19.44 -0.58
CA PHE A 156 9.98 -20.06 -0.58
C PHE A 156 10.64 -20.05 -1.98
N CYS A 157 9.88 -20.32 -3.05
CA CYS A 157 10.38 -20.15 -4.41
C CYS A 157 10.85 -18.71 -4.67
N GLY A 158 10.06 -17.71 -4.23
CA GLY A 158 10.41 -16.30 -4.36
C GLY A 158 11.72 -15.96 -3.67
N TRP A 159 11.89 -16.42 -2.42
CA TRP A 159 13.14 -16.25 -1.68
C TRP A 159 14.33 -16.89 -2.39
N LEU A 160 14.19 -18.11 -2.91
CA LEU A 160 15.25 -18.79 -3.64
C LEU A 160 15.65 -18.06 -4.92
N TYR A 161 14.67 -17.59 -5.72
CA TYR A 161 14.95 -16.81 -6.92
C TYR A 161 15.64 -15.48 -6.59
N HIS A 162 15.24 -14.82 -5.51
CA HIS A 162 15.87 -13.60 -5.02
C HIS A 162 17.34 -13.85 -4.66
N GLN A 163 17.64 -14.89 -3.87
CA GLN A 163 19.02 -15.25 -3.54
C GLN A 163 19.86 -15.66 -4.76
N ASN A 164 19.23 -16.22 -5.79
CA ASN A 164 19.89 -16.58 -7.05
C ASN A 164 20.08 -15.40 -8.02
N GLY A 165 19.58 -14.20 -7.67
CA GLY A 165 19.64 -12.99 -8.51
C GLY A 165 18.58 -12.91 -9.62
N ASP A 166 17.63 -13.84 -9.67
CA ASP A 166 16.54 -13.84 -10.65
C ASP A 166 15.32 -13.08 -10.12
N MET A 167 15.44 -11.75 -10.10
CA MET A 167 14.41 -10.87 -9.53
C MET A 167 13.05 -11.00 -10.21
N LYS A 168 13.01 -11.28 -11.53
CA LYS A 168 11.75 -11.42 -12.27
C LYS A 168 10.93 -12.59 -11.76
N ASN A 169 11.57 -13.75 -11.59
CA ASN A 169 10.89 -14.93 -11.07
C ASN A 169 10.65 -14.83 -9.56
N ALA A 170 11.48 -14.10 -8.81
CA ALA A 170 11.23 -13.78 -7.42
C ALA A 170 9.91 -13.00 -7.24
N VAL A 171 9.79 -11.86 -7.93
CA VAL A 171 8.57 -11.02 -7.91
C VAL A 171 7.34 -11.82 -8.33
N LEU A 172 7.46 -12.61 -9.41
CA LEU A 172 6.36 -13.44 -9.88
C LEU A 172 5.92 -14.48 -8.82
N SER A 173 6.89 -15.10 -8.14
CA SER A 173 6.61 -16.12 -7.12
C SER A 173 5.94 -15.51 -5.89
N TYR A 174 6.40 -14.34 -5.43
CA TYR A 174 5.74 -13.62 -4.33
C TYR A 174 4.31 -13.18 -4.71
N LYS A 175 4.08 -12.71 -5.94
CA LYS A 175 2.73 -12.40 -6.43
C LYS A 175 1.82 -13.63 -6.40
N TYR A 176 2.32 -14.80 -6.82
CA TYR A 176 1.54 -16.03 -6.75
C TYR A 176 1.25 -16.47 -5.31
N ALA A 177 2.18 -16.25 -4.37
CA ALA A 177 1.95 -16.53 -2.96
C ALA A 177 0.82 -15.67 -2.40
N ILE A 178 0.88 -14.35 -2.59
CA ILE A 178 -0.12 -13.39 -2.12
C ILE A 178 -1.50 -13.65 -2.75
N ASN A 179 -1.54 -14.01 -4.04
CA ASN A 179 -2.79 -14.32 -4.71
C ASN A 179 -3.43 -15.63 -4.23
N ALA A 180 -2.63 -16.58 -3.71
CA ALA A 180 -3.14 -17.83 -3.15
C ALA A 180 -3.57 -17.67 -1.69
N ASP A 181 -2.85 -16.84 -0.95
CA ASP A 181 -3.16 -16.45 0.43
C ASP A 181 -2.77 -14.99 0.66
N SER A 182 -3.77 -14.12 0.78
CA SER A 182 -3.61 -12.69 1.06
C SER A 182 -2.96 -12.42 2.42
N GLY A 183 -3.00 -13.40 3.33
CA GLY A 183 -2.32 -13.39 4.63
C GLY A 183 -0.83 -13.72 4.57
N CYS A 184 -0.25 -13.97 3.38
CA CYS A 184 1.17 -14.26 3.21
C CYS A 184 2.05 -13.00 3.38
N THR A 185 2.13 -12.48 4.61
CA THR A 185 2.81 -11.21 4.94
C THR A 185 4.29 -11.23 4.57
N LYS A 186 4.98 -12.37 4.66
CA LYS A 186 6.38 -12.53 4.23
C LYS A 186 6.57 -12.16 2.76
N ALA A 187 5.70 -12.66 1.88
CA ALA A 187 5.75 -12.35 0.45
C ALA A 187 5.42 -10.86 0.20
N CYS A 188 4.48 -10.29 0.96
CA CYS A 188 4.19 -8.86 0.92
C CYS A 188 5.43 -8.03 1.27
N TYR A 189 6.08 -8.30 2.41
CA TYR A 189 7.27 -7.56 2.83
C TYR A 189 8.41 -7.64 1.80
N GLN A 190 8.64 -8.81 1.20
CA GLN A 190 9.64 -8.95 0.14
C GLN A 190 9.29 -8.13 -1.11
N LEU A 191 8.02 -8.10 -1.53
CA LEU A 191 7.61 -7.24 -2.65
C LEU A 191 7.71 -5.75 -2.32
N ILE A 192 7.37 -5.34 -1.10
CA ILE A 192 7.51 -3.95 -0.67
C ILE A 192 8.97 -3.51 -0.80
N ASP A 193 9.90 -4.30 -0.26
CA ASP A 193 11.33 -4.00 -0.32
C ASP A 193 11.85 -3.91 -1.76
N ILE A 194 11.43 -4.85 -2.63
CA ILE A 194 11.81 -4.86 -4.04
C ILE A 194 11.29 -3.59 -4.74
N TYR A 195 10.00 -3.29 -4.62
CA TYR A 195 9.41 -2.12 -5.28
C TYR A 195 9.92 -0.80 -4.72
N GLU A 196 10.18 -0.71 -3.41
CA GLU A 196 10.78 0.48 -2.80
C GLU A 196 12.21 0.70 -3.33
N THR A 197 13.00 -0.37 -3.48
CA THR A 197 14.35 -0.32 -4.04
C THR A 197 14.34 0.09 -5.51
N GLU A 198 13.41 -0.45 -6.29
CA GLU A 198 13.25 -0.12 -7.72
C GLU A 198 12.53 1.21 -7.96
N LYS A 199 11.99 1.85 -6.92
CA LYS A 199 11.11 3.02 -6.98
C LYS A 199 9.84 2.78 -7.81
N ASP A 200 9.36 1.53 -7.85
CA ASP A 200 8.10 1.16 -8.48
C ASP A 200 6.92 1.45 -7.54
N TYR A 201 6.68 2.74 -7.35
CA TYR A 201 5.61 3.24 -6.49
C TYR A 201 4.21 2.96 -7.03
N GLU A 202 4.08 2.78 -8.34
CA GLU A 202 2.80 2.38 -8.95
C GLU A 202 2.40 0.98 -8.48
N SER A 203 3.35 0.03 -8.45
CA SER A 203 3.10 -1.30 -7.91
C SER A 203 2.81 -1.27 -6.41
N LEU A 204 3.50 -0.44 -5.62
CA LEU A 204 3.22 -0.27 -4.19
C LEU A 204 1.80 0.27 -3.94
N SER A 205 1.38 1.30 -4.69
CA SER A 205 0.03 1.86 -4.59
C SER A 205 -1.05 0.85 -4.97
N LYS A 206 -0.83 0.05 -6.03
CA LYS A 206 -1.76 -1.04 -6.40
C LYS A 206 -1.85 -2.11 -5.33
N MET A 207 -0.72 -2.45 -4.70
CA MET A 207 -0.67 -3.44 -3.63
C MET A 207 -1.39 -2.96 -2.36
N ALA A 208 -1.31 -1.65 -2.06
CA ALA A 208 -2.03 -1.02 -0.94
C ALA A 208 -3.54 -1.24 -1.03
N ALA A 209 -4.11 -1.07 -2.24
CA ALA A 209 -5.54 -1.22 -2.50
C ALA A 209 -6.09 -2.65 -2.28
N SER A 210 -5.22 -3.67 -2.28
CA SER A 210 -5.58 -5.09 -2.12
C SER A 210 -5.03 -5.75 -0.86
N ALA A 211 -4.22 -5.04 -0.06
CA ALA A 211 -3.67 -5.59 1.17
C ALA A 211 -4.82 -5.91 2.14
N GLU A 212 -4.76 -7.03 2.84
CA GLU A 212 -5.74 -7.40 3.88
C GLU A 212 -5.16 -7.21 5.28
N ASP A 213 -3.88 -7.59 5.44
CA ASP A 213 -3.15 -7.51 6.70
C ASP A 213 -2.98 -6.05 7.18
N PRO A 214 -3.31 -5.74 8.45
CA PRO A 214 -3.21 -4.37 8.98
C PRO A 214 -1.78 -3.80 9.01
N GLU A 215 -0.76 -4.60 9.31
CA GLU A 215 0.62 -4.13 9.36
C GLU A 215 1.13 -3.81 7.95
N VAL A 216 0.81 -4.67 6.98
CA VAL A 216 1.12 -4.42 5.56
C VAL A 216 0.41 -3.17 5.06
N LYS A 217 -0.86 -2.94 5.43
CA LYS A 217 -1.59 -1.70 5.09
C LYS A 217 -0.91 -0.47 5.64
N GLU A 218 -0.57 -0.46 6.93
CA GLU A 218 0.07 0.70 7.57
C GLU A 218 1.39 1.06 6.88
N ILE A 219 2.18 0.06 6.49
CA ILE A 219 3.42 0.29 5.73
C ILE A 219 3.13 0.88 4.35
N LEU A 220 2.05 0.43 3.69
CA LEU A 220 1.70 0.85 2.34
C LEU A 220 0.97 2.20 2.27
N GLU A 221 0.32 2.64 3.36
CA GLU A 221 -0.36 3.95 3.47
C GLU A 221 0.58 5.11 3.07
N LYS A 222 1.89 4.99 3.35
CA LYS A 222 2.88 6.04 3.00
C LYS A 222 3.04 6.24 1.49
N TYR A 223 2.58 5.30 0.68
CA TYR A 223 2.65 5.33 -0.78
C TYR A 223 1.30 5.67 -1.43
N GLU A 224 0.24 5.82 -0.65
CA GLU A 224 -1.06 6.19 -1.20
C GLU A 224 -1.06 7.63 -1.72
N ALA A 225 -1.68 7.78 -2.87
CA ALA A 225 -1.88 9.07 -3.53
C ALA A 225 -3.02 9.83 -2.85
N VAL A 226 -2.69 10.75 -1.95
CA VAL A 226 -3.67 11.69 -1.38
C VAL A 226 -3.86 12.87 -2.35
N VAL A 227 -5.05 13.49 -2.33
CA VAL A 227 -5.37 14.70 -3.10
C VAL A 227 -5.42 15.94 -2.21
N PRO A 228 -4.97 17.12 -2.66
CA PRO A 228 -5.02 18.33 -1.85
C PRO A 228 -6.46 18.76 -1.58
N VAL A 229 -6.75 19.18 -0.35
CA VAL A 229 -8.08 19.65 0.04
C VAL A 229 -8.08 21.19 0.10
N PHE A 230 -9.00 21.79 -0.65
CA PHE A 230 -9.20 23.24 -0.67
C PHE A 230 -10.09 23.67 0.50
N SER A 231 -9.76 24.78 1.15
CA SER A 231 -10.50 25.28 2.33
C SER A 231 -11.90 25.80 2.02
N MET A 232 -12.21 26.02 0.76
CA MET A 232 -13.48 26.60 0.30
C MET A 232 -14.02 25.82 -0.90
N GLU A 233 -15.34 25.83 -0.99
CA GLU A 233 -16.06 25.26 -2.12
C GLU A 233 -16.01 26.16 -3.36
N GLU A 234 -16.19 25.57 -4.53
CA GLU A 234 -16.32 26.36 -5.75
C GLU A 234 -17.60 27.18 -5.76
N GLY A 235 -17.57 28.34 -6.44
CA GLY A 235 -18.74 29.20 -6.53
C GLY A 235 -18.43 30.69 -6.71
N LEU A 236 -19.48 31.48 -6.53
CA LEU A 236 -19.45 32.93 -6.58
C LEU A 236 -19.16 33.52 -5.19
N TYR A 237 -18.18 34.42 -5.13
CA TYR A 237 -17.77 35.14 -3.95
C TYR A 237 -17.91 36.64 -4.19
N GLN A 238 -18.55 37.34 -3.27
CA GLN A 238 -18.78 38.79 -3.35
C GLN A 238 -17.81 39.61 -2.49
N GLU A 239 -16.81 38.94 -1.92
CA GLU A 239 -15.74 39.52 -1.12
C GLU A 239 -14.39 38.93 -1.56
N PRO A 240 -13.25 39.59 -1.27
CA PRO A 240 -11.93 39.01 -1.51
C PRO A 240 -11.79 37.64 -0.85
N VAL A 241 -11.12 36.73 -1.55
CA VAL A 241 -11.02 35.32 -1.15
C VAL A 241 -9.56 34.94 -0.92
N GLU A 242 -9.27 34.36 0.24
CA GLU A 242 -7.99 33.73 0.55
C GLU A 242 -8.14 32.21 0.56
N LEU A 243 -7.65 31.56 -0.49
CA LEU A 243 -7.69 30.12 -0.63
C LEU A 243 -6.53 29.48 0.12
N THR A 244 -6.84 28.56 1.04
CA THR A 244 -5.84 27.71 1.67
C THR A 244 -6.01 26.26 1.23
N MET A 245 -4.90 25.52 1.25
CA MET A 245 -4.85 24.11 0.88
C MET A 245 -4.23 23.32 2.03
N ALA A 246 -4.86 22.21 2.40
CA ALA A 246 -4.30 21.27 3.36
C ALA A 246 -3.54 20.16 2.62
N ALA A 247 -2.29 19.94 3.02
CA ALA A 247 -1.49 18.77 2.66
C ALA A 247 -1.57 17.73 3.78
N GLY A 248 -1.48 16.45 3.44
CA GLY A 248 -1.33 15.37 4.40
C GLY A 248 0.06 15.36 5.05
N ARG A 249 0.65 14.18 5.22
CA ARG A 249 1.85 13.96 6.06
C ARG A 249 3.13 14.55 5.44
N GLY A 250 3.33 15.86 5.56
CA GLY A 250 4.57 16.55 5.12
C GLY A 250 4.76 16.62 3.60
N GLU A 251 3.67 16.48 2.84
CA GLU A 251 3.65 16.52 1.38
C GLU A 251 3.82 17.95 0.83
N LYS A 252 4.33 18.05 -0.40
CA LYS A 252 4.41 19.31 -1.14
C LYS A 252 3.18 19.45 -2.03
N ILE A 253 2.55 20.62 -2.04
CA ILE A 253 1.46 20.92 -2.97
C ILE A 253 2.02 21.81 -4.09
N TYR A 254 1.70 21.45 -5.33
CA TYR A 254 1.93 22.29 -6.51
C TYR A 254 0.58 22.67 -7.11
N TYR A 255 0.46 23.90 -7.58
CA TYR A 255 -0.83 24.42 -8.06
C TYR A 255 -0.69 25.34 -9.27
N THR A 256 -1.83 25.60 -9.91
CA THR A 256 -2.02 26.57 -10.99
C THR A 256 -3.34 27.31 -10.76
N LEU A 257 -3.46 28.51 -11.31
CA LEU A 257 -4.64 29.38 -11.18
C LEU A 257 -5.36 29.61 -12.53
N ASP A 258 -4.77 29.13 -13.62
CA ASP A 258 -5.23 29.31 -15.00
C ASP A 258 -5.92 28.06 -15.56
N GLY A 259 -6.09 27.01 -14.74
CA GLY A 259 -6.68 25.74 -15.17
C GLY A 259 -5.74 24.79 -15.90
N THR A 260 -4.43 25.06 -15.97
CA THR A 260 -3.45 24.10 -16.51
C THR A 260 -3.09 23.01 -15.48
N VAL A 261 -2.70 21.80 -15.92
CA VAL A 261 -2.30 20.73 -14.98
C VAL A 261 -1.00 21.15 -14.29
N PRO A 262 -0.90 21.11 -12.95
CA PRO A 262 0.36 21.37 -12.28
C PRO A 262 1.45 20.37 -12.65
N GLY A 263 2.66 20.85 -12.93
CA GLY A 263 3.85 20.03 -13.23
C GLY A 263 5.01 20.33 -12.28
N GLU A 264 6.19 19.77 -12.56
CA GLU A 264 7.39 19.93 -11.71
C GLU A 264 7.86 21.39 -11.58
N THR A 265 7.52 22.24 -12.54
CA THR A 265 7.87 23.67 -12.56
C THR A 265 6.75 24.55 -12.01
N SER A 266 5.61 23.98 -11.61
CA SER A 266 4.51 24.77 -11.06
C SER A 266 4.88 25.38 -9.70
N PRO A 267 4.28 26.53 -9.34
CA PRO A 267 4.47 27.11 -8.02
C PRO A 267 4.14 26.13 -6.89
N ARG A 268 4.99 26.13 -5.86
CA ARG A 268 4.72 25.41 -4.62
C ARG A 268 3.80 26.23 -3.73
N TYR A 269 2.80 25.60 -3.14
CA TYR A 269 1.95 26.23 -2.14
C TYR A 269 2.70 26.32 -0.80
N GLU A 270 2.85 27.54 -0.29
CA GLU A 270 3.57 27.83 0.96
C GLU A 270 2.72 28.66 1.95
N ALA A 271 1.73 29.39 1.44
CA ALA A 271 0.84 30.25 2.21
C ALA A 271 -0.48 30.44 1.44
N ALA A 272 -1.47 31.02 2.12
CA ALA A 272 -2.78 31.36 1.53
C ALA A 272 -2.63 32.14 0.21
N ILE A 273 -3.48 31.80 -0.76
CA ILE A 273 -3.48 32.42 -2.09
C ILE A 273 -4.67 33.39 -2.17
N SER A 274 -4.38 34.68 -2.39
CA SER A 274 -5.42 35.66 -2.70
C SER A 274 -5.90 35.47 -4.13
N LEU A 275 -7.20 35.19 -4.32
CA LEU A 275 -7.79 35.03 -5.64
C LEU A 275 -8.14 36.39 -6.25
N PRO A 276 -7.73 36.65 -7.50
CA PRO A 276 -8.08 37.90 -8.18
C PRO A 276 -9.58 37.96 -8.49
N GLU A 277 -10.09 39.18 -8.69
CA GLU A 277 -11.43 39.38 -9.21
C GLU A 277 -11.57 38.79 -10.62
N GLY A 278 -12.72 38.16 -10.89
CA GLY A 278 -12.98 37.36 -12.09
C GLY A 278 -13.02 35.87 -11.78
N THR A 279 -12.93 35.07 -12.84
CA THR A 279 -12.96 33.60 -12.74
C THR A 279 -11.55 33.04 -12.71
N THR A 280 -11.24 32.27 -11.66
CA THR A 280 -9.97 31.57 -11.46
C THR A 280 -10.24 30.07 -11.39
N ILE A 281 -9.52 29.27 -12.19
CA ILE A 281 -9.60 27.80 -12.14
C ILE A 281 -8.37 27.30 -11.42
N VAL A 282 -8.56 26.87 -10.17
CA VAL A 282 -7.46 26.41 -9.33
C VAL A 282 -7.32 24.90 -9.48
N ARG A 283 -6.14 24.45 -9.88
CA ARG A 283 -5.79 23.03 -9.93
C ARG A 283 -4.59 22.77 -9.05
N ALA A 284 -4.58 21.66 -8.32
CA ALA A 284 -3.50 21.32 -7.41
C ALA A 284 -3.25 19.81 -7.36
N VAL A 285 -1.99 19.45 -7.16
CA VAL A 285 -1.52 18.08 -6.96
C VAL A 285 -0.66 18.00 -5.71
N LEU A 286 -0.71 16.85 -5.03
CA LEU A 286 0.19 16.54 -3.92
C LEU A 286 1.36 15.72 -4.42
N GLN A 287 2.55 16.00 -3.90
CA GLN A 287 3.74 15.19 -4.06
C GLN A 287 4.24 14.78 -2.67
N ASN A 288 4.29 13.48 -2.40
CA ASN A 288 4.79 12.98 -1.12
C ASN A 288 6.33 12.99 -1.05
N SER A 289 6.88 12.56 0.08
CA SER A 289 8.33 12.51 0.33
C SER A 289 9.09 11.59 -0.63
N PHE A 290 8.42 10.62 -1.25
CA PHE A 290 8.99 9.70 -2.24
C PHE A 290 8.93 10.24 -3.68
N GLY A 291 8.36 11.44 -3.88
CA GLY A 291 8.22 12.05 -5.20
C GLY A 291 7.00 11.56 -5.99
N ILE A 292 6.16 10.72 -5.37
CA ILE A 292 4.91 10.22 -5.97
C ILE A 292 3.94 11.40 -6.05
N VAL A 293 3.45 11.67 -7.27
CA VAL A 293 2.41 12.68 -7.51
C VAL A 293 1.05 11.99 -7.37
N GLY A 294 0.24 12.48 -6.44
CA GLY A 294 -1.09 11.97 -6.17
C GLY A 294 -2.12 12.44 -7.21
N GLY A 295 -3.40 12.17 -6.90
CA GLY A 295 -4.49 12.67 -7.71
C GLY A 295 -4.58 14.21 -7.69
N GLU A 296 -5.30 14.75 -8.66
CA GLU A 296 -5.48 16.18 -8.83
C GLU A 296 -6.82 16.64 -8.26
N THR A 297 -6.80 17.80 -7.59
CA THR A 297 -8.02 18.54 -7.21
C THR A 297 -8.16 19.76 -8.11
N ALA A 298 -9.34 19.96 -8.70
CA ALA A 298 -9.67 21.12 -9.51
C ALA A 298 -10.98 21.76 -9.03
N LYS A 299 -10.99 23.08 -8.82
CA LYS A 299 -12.19 23.86 -8.45
C LYS A 299 -12.20 25.22 -9.16
N THR A 300 -13.41 25.72 -9.45
CA THR A 300 -13.58 27.03 -10.12
C THR A 300 -14.14 28.08 -9.17
N TYR A 301 -13.44 29.20 -9.02
CA TYR A 301 -13.84 30.31 -8.16
C TYR A 301 -14.15 31.54 -9.01
N THR A 302 -15.27 32.20 -8.74
CA THR A 302 -15.58 33.50 -9.35
C THR A 302 -15.69 34.54 -8.25
N VAL A 303 -14.77 35.50 -8.22
CA VAL A 303 -14.80 36.63 -7.29
C VAL A 303 -15.39 37.82 -8.05
N ALA A 304 -16.52 38.36 -7.59
CA ALA A 304 -17.19 39.51 -8.19
C ALA A 304 -17.72 40.42 -7.08
N ILE A 305 -16.94 41.44 -6.73
CA ILE A 305 -17.27 42.33 -5.61
C ILE A 305 -18.30 43.35 -6.10
N PRO A 306 -19.50 43.42 -5.50
CA PRO A 306 -20.54 44.33 -5.96
C PRO A 306 -20.18 45.79 -5.66
N SER A 307 -20.59 46.68 -6.57
CA SER A 307 -20.65 48.11 -6.29
C SER A 307 -21.71 48.41 -5.23
N PRO A 308 -21.50 49.43 -4.39
CA PRO A 308 -22.55 49.92 -3.51
C PRO A 308 -23.73 50.46 -4.33
N GLU A 309 -24.91 50.53 -3.71
CA GLU A 309 -26.06 51.20 -4.30
C GLU A 309 -25.80 52.70 -4.50
N SER A 310 -26.55 53.34 -5.40
CA SER A 310 -26.42 54.80 -5.59
C SER A 310 -26.78 55.55 -4.30
N PRO A 311 -26.05 56.63 -3.94
CA PRO A 311 -26.36 57.37 -2.71
C PRO A 311 -27.78 57.93 -2.76
N ASP A 312 -28.50 57.82 -1.64
CA ASP A 312 -29.73 58.59 -1.47
C ASP A 312 -29.38 60.00 -1.03
N VAL A 313 -29.89 60.98 -1.79
CA VAL A 313 -29.57 62.40 -1.62
C VAL A 313 -30.87 63.17 -1.38
N VAL A 314 -30.94 63.79 -0.20
CA VAL A 314 -32.07 64.57 0.30
C VAL A 314 -31.61 66.02 0.53
N PRO A 315 -32.40 67.04 0.16
CA PRO A 315 -33.71 66.94 -0.48
C PRO A 315 -33.62 66.54 -1.95
N VAL A 316 -34.75 66.12 -2.54
CA VAL A 316 -34.85 65.87 -3.99
C VAL A 316 -34.63 67.15 -4.80
N SER A 317 -34.52 67.08 -6.12
CA SER A 317 -34.35 68.28 -6.96
C SER A 317 -35.48 69.29 -6.76
N GLY A 318 -35.16 70.58 -6.65
CA GLY A 318 -36.16 71.60 -6.33
C GLY A 318 -35.62 73.01 -6.09
N ILE A 319 -36.53 73.90 -5.67
CA ILE A 319 -36.24 75.29 -5.29
C ILE A 319 -36.26 75.40 -3.77
N TYR A 320 -35.21 75.96 -3.19
CA TYR A 320 -35.00 76.01 -1.74
C TYR A 320 -34.69 77.43 -1.25
N GLY A 321 -35.01 77.67 0.02
CA GLY A 321 -34.65 78.90 0.74
C GLY A 321 -33.34 78.75 1.52
N PRO A 322 -32.84 79.85 2.11
CA PRO A 322 -31.66 79.86 2.97
C PRO A 322 -31.76 78.83 4.11
N GLY A 323 -30.64 78.17 4.42
CA GLY A 323 -30.54 77.20 5.53
C GLY A 323 -30.94 75.76 5.20
N THR A 324 -31.34 75.46 3.96
CA THR A 324 -31.57 74.07 3.53
C THR A 324 -30.24 73.36 3.31
N LEU A 325 -30.10 72.15 3.86
CA LEU A 325 -28.90 71.31 3.77
C LEU A 325 -29.14 70.12 2.84
N ILE A 326 -28.10 69.74 2.11
CA ILE A 326 -27.99 68.51 1.33
C ILE A 326 -27.39 67.45 2.25
N GLU A 327 -28.10 66.35 2.38
CA GLU A 327 -27.73 65.20 3.17
C GLU A 327 -27.60 63.96 2.28
N ILE A 328 -26.52 63.21 2.48
CA ILE A 328 -26.31 61.90 1.88
C ILE A 328 -26.41 60.85 2.99
N GLU A 329 -27.24 59.84 2.79
CA GLU A 329 -27.19 58.63 3.63
C GLU A 329 -25.98 57.79 3.19
N VAL A 330 -25.00 57.63 4.08
CA VAL A 330 -23.77 56.87 3.82
C VAL A 330 -23.85 55.53 4.57
N PRO A 331 -24.04 54.40 3.86
CA PRO A 331 -24.05 53.09 4.48
C PRO A 331 -22.72 52.76 5.20
N GLU A 332 -22.77 51.87 6.18
CA GLU A 332 -21.58 51.41 6.90
C GLU A 332 -20.53 50.83 5.92
N GLY A 333 -19.26 51.21 6.10
CA GLY A 333 -18.17 50.77 5.23
C GLY A 333 -18.11 51.46 3.86
N CYS A 334 -18.92 52.50 3.63
CA CYS A 334 -18.85 53.37 2.46
C CYS A 334 -18.34 54.78 2.82
N ARG A 335 -17.78 55.45 1.81
CA ARG A 335 -17.50 56.89 1.82
C ARG A 335 -18.25 57.55 0.66
N ALA A 336 -18.76 58.76 0.87
CA ALA A 336 -19.46 59.51 -0.15
C ALA A 336 -18.57 60.64 -0.70
N TYR A 337 -18.57 60.82 -2.01
CA TYR A 337 -17.85 61.89 -2.69
C TYR A 337 -18.79 62.65 -3.61
N TYR A 338 -18.62 63.97 -3.69
CA TYR A 338 -19.56 64.83 -4.39
C TYR A 338 -18.92 65.99 -5.17
N THR A 339 -19.73 66.56 -6.05
CA THR A 339 -19.46 67.79 -6.80
C THR A 339 -20.71 68.67 -6.79
N LEU A 340 -20.54 69.99 -6.87
CA LEU A 340 -21.62 70.98 -6.88
C LEU A 340 -21.87 71.60 -8.26
N ASP A 341 -20.91 71.42 -9.18
CA ASP A 341 -20.90 72.00 -10.52
C ASP A 341 -21.47 71.06 -11.60
N GLY A 342 -21.91 69.86 -11.20
CA GLY A 342 -22.45 68.84 -12.11
C GLY A 342 -21.41 67.96 -12.79
N SER A 343 -20.11 68.14 -12.51
CA SER A 343 -19.07 67.22 -12.96
C SER A 343 -19.23 65.83 -12.33
N GLU A 344 -18.76 64.77 -12.99
CA GLU A 344 -18.87 63.42 -12.43
C GLU A 344 -17.91 63.27 -11.23
N PRO A 345 -18.42 62.93 -10.04
CA PRO A 345 -17.58 62.77 -8.87
C PRO A 345 -16.73 61.49 -8.99
N THR A 346 -15.53 61.54 -8.42
CA THR A 346 -14.59 60.41 -8.32
C THR A 346 -14.14 60.26 -6.87
N ALA A 347 -13.38 59.21 -6.55
CA ALA A 347 -12.76 59.06 -5.22
C ALA A 347 -11.73 60.18 -4.88
N ALA A 348 -11.40 61.05 -5.83
CA ALA A 348 -10.59 62.24 -5.62
C ALA A 348 -11.40 63.54 -5.46
N SER A 349 -12.74 63.48 -5.58
CA SER A 349 -13.64 64.61 -5.37
C SER A 349 -13.77 64.95 -3.87
N ALA A 350 -14.54 65.98 -3.53
CA ALA A 350 -14.75 66.36 -2.13
C ALA A 350 -15.47 65.23 -1.37
N GLU A 351 -14.90 64.82 -0.24
CA GLU A 351 -15.52 63.83 0.65
C GLU A 351 -16.67 64.48 1.44
N TYR A 352 -17.78 63.75 1.57
CA TYR A 352 -18.93 64.17 2.35
C TYR A 352 -18.70 63.84 3.82
N GLU A 353 -18.44 64.87 4.64
CA GLU A 353 -18.20 64.73 6.08
C GLU A 353 -19.45 65.06 6.93
N GLY A 354 -20.53 65.52 6.29
CA GLY A 354 -21.78 65.91 6.95
C GLY A 354 -22.62 66.85 6.07
N PRO A 355 -23.77 67.31 6.59
CA PRO A 355 -24.73 68.10 5.81
C PRO A 355 -24.13 69.36 5.16
N ILE A 356 -24.41 69.58 3.87
CA ILE A 356 -23.81 70.65 3.07
C ILE A 356 -24.87 71.72 2.75
N PRO A 357 -24.64 73.02 2.98
CA PRO A 357 -25.60 74.05 2.59
C PRO A 357 -25.76 74.15 1.08
N ILE A 358 -27.00 74.28 0.59
CA ILE A 358 -27.25 74.55 -0.84
C ILE A 358 -26.66 75.93 -1.22
N PRO A 359 -25.73 76.03 -2.19
CA PRO A 359 -25.15 77.32 -2.56
C PRO A 359 -26.15 78.22 -3.32
N GLU A 360 -25.88 79.53 -3.41
CA GLU A 360 -26.80 80.47 -4.11
C GLU A 360 -26.89 80.22 -5.60
N GLY A 361 -28.10 80.29 -6.17
CA GLY A 361 -28.30 80.11 -7.61
C GLY A 361 -28.56 78.66 -8.00
N ASN A 362 -28.19 78.30 -9.22
CA ASN A 362 -28.48 77.00 -9.82
C ASN A 362 -27.26 76.09 -9.73
N HIS A 363 -27.42 74.92 -9.12
CA HIS A 363 -26.35 73.94 -8.91
C HIS A 363 -26.82 72.54 -9.30
N ILE A 364 -25.90 71.75 -9.85
CA ILE A 364 -26.13 70.33 -10.07
C ILE A 364 -25.25 69.58 -9.08
N PHE A 365 -25.89 69.04 -8.06
CA PHE A 365 -25.25 68.17 -7.09
C PHE A 365 -25.11 66.77 -7.69
N SER A 366 -23.90 66.23 -7.73
CA SER A 366 -23.65 64.85 -8.10
C SER A 366 -22.89 64.15 -6.98
N ALA A 367 -23.29 62.92 -6.64
CA ALA A 367 -22.62 62.13 -5.61
C ALA A 367 -22.47 60.66 -5.99
N ILE A 368 -21.43 60.02 -5.46
CA ILE A 368 -21.18 58.57 -5.52
C ILE A 368 -20.87 58.03 -4.13
N LEU A 369 -21.06 56.73 -3.96
CA LEU A 369 -20.54 55.96 -2.83
C LEU A 369 -19.36 55.12 -3.29
N VAL A 370 -18.35 55.00 -2.44
CA VAL A 370 -17.19 54.12 -2.63
C VAL A 370 -17.11 53.21 -1.42
N ASN A 371 -17.19 51.90 -1.64
CA ASN A 371 -17.12 50.91 -0.55
C ASN A 371 -15.66 50.64 -0.09
N LYS A 372 -15.49 49.85 0.96
CA LYS A 372 -14.19 49.42 1.50
C LYS A 372 -13.28 48.66 0.50
N TYR A 373 -13.85 48.18 -0.62
CA TYR A 373 -13.14 47.48 -1.69
C TYR A 373 -12.94 48.36 -2.94
N GLU A 374 -13.09 49.69 -2.78
CA GLU A 374 -12.93 50.70 -3.83
C GLU A 374 -13.92 50.59 -5.00
N LYS A 375 -15.02 49.84 -4.83
CA LYS A 375 -16.09 49.80 -5.83
C LYS A 375 -16.95 51.05 -5.71
N ILE A 376 -17.24 51.65 -6.87
CA ILE A 376 -17.96 52.90 -7.00
C ILE A 376 -19.42 52.62 -7.40
N SER A 377 -20.37 53.27 -6.75
CA SER A 377 -21.79 53.19 -7.13
C SER A 377 -22.11 53.99 -8.39
N MET A 378 -23.35 53.86 -8.87
CA MET A 378 -23.86 54.79 -9.88
C MET A 378 -23.99 56.21 -9.31
N VAL A 379 -23.75 57.21 -10.16
CA VAL A 379 -23.85 58.64 -9.79
C VAL A 379 -25.31 59.01 -9.50
N ALA A 380 -25.58 59.51 -8.30
CA ALA A 380 -26.83 60.21 -7.99
C ALA A 380 -26.73 61.68 -8.39
N LYS A 381 -27.75 62.21 -9.06
CA LYS A 381 -27.80 63.63 -9.48
C LYS A 381 -29.04 64.34 -8.92
N ARG A 382 -28.85 65.57 -8.46
CA ARG A 382 -29.91 66.48 -7.98
C ARG A 382 -29.70 67.88 -8.54
N SER A 383 -30.79 68.54 -8.90
CA SER A 383 -30.78 69.93 -9.39
C SER A 383 -31.36 70.83 -8.32
N TYR A 384 -30.55 71.76 -7.82
CA TYR A 384 -30.95 72.69 -6.76
C TYR A 384 -30.96 74.13 -7.26
N VAL A 385 -31.99 74.87 -6.89
CA VAL A 385 -32.10 76.31 -7.13
C VAL A 385 -32.31 76.99 -5.79
N ARG A 386 -31.31 77.69 -5.27
CA ARG A 386 -31.49 78.51 -4.06
C ARG A 386 -31.82 79.94 -4.42
N ARG A 387 -32.97 80.42 -3.95
CA ARG A 387 -33.36 81.84 -4.03
C ARG A 387 -32.89 82.61 -2.78
N PRO A 388 -32.73 83.94 -2.88
CA PRO A 388 -32.31 84.80 -1.78
C PRO A 388 -33.18 84.66 -0.53
#